data_AF-Q9M7S5-F1
#
_entry.id   AF-Q9M7S5-F1
#
_cell.length_a   1.000
_cell.length_b   1.000
_cell.length_c   1.000
_cell.angle_alpha   90.00
_cell.angle_beta   90.00
_cell.angle_gamma   90.00
#
_symmetry.space_group_name_H-M   'P 1'
#
loop_
_entity.id
_entity.type
_entity.pdbx_description
1 polymer ?
#
loop_
_entity_poly.entity_id
_entity_poly.type
_entity_poly.pdbx_seq_one_letter_code
_entity_poly.pdbx_strand_id
1 'polypeptide(L)'
;VLRITDGALVVVDCIEGVCVQTETVLRQALGERIRPVLTVNKMDRCFLELQVEGEEAYQTFSRVIENANVIMATYEDVLLGDVQVYPEKGTVAFSAGLHGWAFTLTNFAKMYASNFGVDEAKMM
;
A
#
# COMPACT_ATOMS: atom_id res chain seq x y z
N VAL A 1 17.81 9.44 9.70
CA VAL A 1 17.83 8.92 8.31
C VAL A 1 16.76 9.59 7.45
N LEU A 2 15.54 9.82 7.94
CA LEU A 2 14.49 10.49 7.15
C LEU A 2 14.88 11.89 6.59
N ARG A 3 15.68 12.67 7.32
CA ARG A 3 16.13 14.01 6.86
C ARG A 3 17.03 14.05 5.61
N ILE A 4 17.47 12.90 5.12
CA ILE A 4 18.32 12.79 3.92
C ILE A 4 17.66 11.97 2.80
N THR A 5 16.36 11.67 2.93
CA THR A 5 15.62 10.83 1.99
C THR A 5 14.46 11.60 1.37
N ASP A 6 14.26 11.42 0.07
CA ASP A 6 13.17 12.07 -0.68
C ASP A 6 11.89 11.20 -0.75
N GLY A 7 11.97 9.94 -0.30
CA GLY A 7 10.86 8.99 -0.34
C GLY A 7 10.90 8.00 0.82
N ALA A 8 9.73 7.46 1.16
CA ALA A 8 9.58 6.43 2.19
C ALA A 8 8.73 5.27 1.67
N LEU A 9 9.23 4.04 1.79
CA LEU A 9 8.45 2.83 1.59
C LEU A 9 8.00 2.30 2.94
N VAL A 10 6.70 2.29 3.17
CA VAL A 10 6.08 1.87 4.43
C VAL A 10 5.54 0.46 4.27
N VAL A 11 6.10 -0.45 5.06
CA VAL A 11 5.70 -1.86 5.06
C VAL A 11 4.68 -2.07 6.18
N VAL A 12 3.51 -2.59 5.84
CA VAL A 12 2.42 -2.86 6.78
C VAL A 12 2.03 -4.32 6.70
N ASP A 13 1.84 -4.95 7.85
CA ASP A 13 1.39 -6.34 7.93
C ASP A 13 -0.09 -6.44 7.54
N CYS A 14 -0.45 -7.42 6.71
CA CYS A 14 -1.83 -7.59 6.28
C CYS A 14 -2.79 -8.10 7.37
N ILE A 15 -2.27 -8.70 8.45
CA ILE A 15 -3.03 -9.22 9.59
C ILE A 15 -2.99 -8.24 10.75
N GLU A 16 -1.79 -7.79 11.15
CA GLU A 16 -1.61 -6.89 12.30
C GLU A 16 -2.01 -5.44 11.95
N GLY A 17 -1.99 -5.08 10.67
CA GLY A 17 -2.32 -3.75 10.19
C GLY A 17 -1.29 -2.69 10.61
N VAL A 18 -1.76 -1.45 10.77
CA VAL A 18 -0.90 -0.31 11.11
C VAL A 18 -0.65 -0.27 12.61
N CYS A 19 0.57 -0.64 13.02
CA CYS A 19 0.99 -0.55 14.41
C CYS A 19 1.42 0.89 14.81
N VAL A 20 1.45 1.17 16.12
CA VAL A 20 1.87 2.46 16.69
C VAL A 20 3.25 2.91 16.19
N GLN A 21 4.17 1.96 15.98
CA GLN A 21 5.48 2.26 15.43
C GLN A 21 5.41 2.75 13.97
N THR A 22 4.62 2.08 13.14
CA THR A 22 4.42 2.46 11.74
C THR A 22 3.77 3.84 11.64
N GLU A 23 2.79 4.12 12.49
CA GLU A 23 2.17 5.45 12.61
C GLU A 23 3.21 6.51 12.99
N THR A 24 4.06 6.23 13.97
CA THR A 24 5.09 7.18 14.43
C THR A 24 6.08 7.51 13.31
N VAL A 25 6.50 6.50 12.53
CA VAL A 25 7.41 6.68 11.40
C VAL A 25 6.73 7.44 10.25
N LEU A 26 5.48 7.10 9.93
CA LEU A 26 4.67 7.82 8.93
C LEU A 26 4.55 9.30 9.29
N ARG A 27 4.24 9.60 10.55
CA ARG A 27 4.13 10.96 11.06
C ARG A 27 5.43 11.75 10.92
N GLN A 28 6.56 11.13 11.23
CA GLN A 28 7.87 11.75 11.05
C GLN A 28 8.19 11.98 9.57
N ALA A 29 7.88 11.04 8.68
CA ALA A 29 8.11 11.17 7.25
C ALA A 29 7.27 12.33 6.65
N LEU A 30 5.99 12.41 7.00
CA LEU A 30 5.10 13.48 6.54
C LEU A 30 5.52 14.85 7.08
N GLY A 31 5.99 14.93 8.33
CA GLY A 31 6.52 16.17 8.90
C GLY A 31 7.79 16.68 8.20
N GLU A 32 8.59 15.79 7.63
CA GLU A 32 9.76 16.12 6.80
C GLU A 32 9.39 16.25 5.30
N ARG A 33 8.09 16.30 4.97
CA ARG A 33 7.57 16.46 3.60
C ARG A 33 7.93 15.34 2.64
N ILE A 34 8.07 14.14 3.15
CA ILE A 34 8.38 12.95 2.36
C ILE A 34 7.08 12.29 1.94
N ARG A 35 6.91 12.01 0.63
CA ARG A 35 5.76 11.25 0.12
C ARG A 35 5.95 9.75 0.38
N PRO A 36 5.10 9.11 1.19
CA PRO A 36 5.18 7.68 1.42
C PRO A 36 4.51 6.89 0.29
N VAL A 37 4.99 5.67 0.07
CA VAL A 37 4.29 4.60 -0.66
C VAL A 37 4.11 3.41 0.27
N LEU A 38 3.04 2.64 0.09
CA LEU A 38 2.66 1.57 1.00
C LEU A 38 2.92 0.20 0.37
N THR A 39 3.36 -0.76 1.16
CA THR A 39 3.23 -2.18 0.81
C THR A 39 2.55 -2.98 1.92
N VAL A 40 1.51 -3.71 1.54
CA VAL A 40 0.82 -4.70 2.38
C VAL A 40 1.58 -6.02 2.26
N ASN A 41 2.23 -6.44 3.35
CA ASN A 41 3.17 -7.56 3.41
C ASN A 41 2.63 -8.72 4.26
N LYS A 42 3.28 -9.88 4.14
CA LYS A 42 2.93 -11.16 4.76
C LYS A 42 1.63 -11.77 4.25
N MET A 43 1.28 -11.49 3.00
CA MET A 43 0.08 -12.05 2.36
C MET A 43 0.06 -13.58 2.35
N ASP A 44 1.22 -14.21 2.36
CA ASP A 44 1.36 -15.65 2.50
C ASP A 44 0.70 -16.20 3.77
N ARG A 45 0.69 -15.43 4.87
CA ARG A 45 0.01 -15.84 6.11
C ARG A 45 -1.51 -15.85 5.94
N CYS A 46 -2.07 -14.88 5.21
CA CYS A 46 -3.50 -14.90 4.89
C CYS A 46 -3.88 -16.17 4.12
N PHE A 47 -3.12 -16.53 3.08
CA PHE A 47 -3.52 -17.65 2.21
C PHE A 47 -3.11 -19.03 2.73
N LEU A 48 -1.92 -19.16 3.31
CA LEU A 48 -1.34 -20.45 3.71
C LEU A 48 -1.63 -20.82 5.16
N GLU A 49 -1.64 -19.84 6.07
CA GLU A 49 -1.87 -20.10 7.51
C GLU A 49 -3.35 -19.97 7.86
N LEU A 50 -3.96 -18.83 7.55
CA LEU A 50 -5.33 -18.51 7.92
C LEU A 50 -6.37 -19.05 6.92
N GLN A 51 -5.93 -19.37 5.70
CA GLN A 51 -6.78 -19.87 4.60
C GLN A 51 -8.02 -18.99 4.37
N VAL A 52 -7.84 -17.67 4.43
CA VAL A 52 -8.95 -16.72 4.27
C VAL A 52 -9.50 -16.74 2.85
N GLU A 53 -10.81 -16.56 2.70
CA GLU A 53 -11.44 -16.39 1.39
C GLU A 53 -11.00 -15.07 0.73
N GLY A 54 -11.07 -15.03 -0.61
CA GLY A 54 -10.62 -13.88 -1.38
C GLY A 54 -11.33 -12.58 -1.02
N GLU A 55 -12.64 -12.63 -0.76
CA GLU A 55 -13.41 -11.44 -0.36
C GLU A 55 -12.97 -10.93 1.01
N GLU A 56 -12.81 -11.81 2.00
CA GLU A 56 -12.37 -11.43 3.34
C GLU A 56 -10.94 -10.87 3.32
N ALA A 57 -10.04 -11.45 2.53
CA ALA A 57 -8.70 -10.93 2.31
C ALA A 57 -8.74 -9.53 1.69
N TYR A 58 -9.57 -9.31 0.66
CA TYR A 58 -9.76 -8.00 0.03
C TYR A 58 -10.26 -6.94 1.02
N GLN A 59 -11.27 -7.27 1.82
CA GLN A 59 -11.81 -6.37 2.85
C GLN A 59 -10.74 -6.03 3.90
N THR A 60 -9.92 -7.02 4.27
CA THR A 60 -8.81 -6.83 5.20
C THR A 60 -7.77 -5.87 4.64
N PHE A 61 -7.32 -6.07 3.40
CA PHE A 61 -6.34 -5.19 2.76
C PHE A 61 -6.87 -3.76 2.59
N SER A 62 -8.14 -3.63 2.18
CA SER A 62 -8.81 -2.33 2.05
C SER A 62 -8.83 -1.57 3.36
N ARG A 63 -9.15 -2.26 4.47
CA ARG A 63 -9.13 -1.67 5.81
C ARG A 63 -7.72 -1.24 6.25
N VAL A 64 -6.69 -2.03 5.93
CA VAL A 64 -5.29 -1.66 6.23
C VAL A 64 -4.89 -0.38 5.51
N ILE A 65 -5.24 -0.26 4.23
CA ILE A 65 -4.97 0.93 3.41
C ILE A 65 -5.74 2.13 3.94
N GLU A 66 -7.02 1.96 4.28
CA GLU A 66 -7.87 3.01 4.85
C GLU A 66 -7.29 3.52 6.17
N ASN A 67 -6.88 2.63 7.07
CA ASN A 67 -6.25 3.00 8.34
C ASN A 67 -4.95 3.82 8.13
N ALA A 68 -4.13 3.44 7.15
CA ALA A 68 -2.94 4.22 6.79
C ALA A 68 -3.31 5.61 6.25
N ASN A 69 -4.34 5.69 5.38
CA ASN A 69 -4.83 6.94 4.82
C ASN A 69 -5.43 7.87 5.86
N VAL A 70 -6.13 7.34 6.88
CA VAL A 70 -6.62 8.14 8.00
C VAL A 70 -5.46 8.86 8.70
N ILE A 71 -4.36 8.16 8.96
CA ILE A 71 -3.15 8.77 9.56
C ILE A 71 -2.58 9.82 8.62
N MET A 72 -2.40 9.51 7.33
CA MET A 72 -1.85 10.45 6.35
C MET A 72 -2.71 11.71 6.21
N ALA A 73 -4.04 11.57 6.22
CA ALA A 73 -4.99 12.67 6.13
C ALA A 73 -4.89 13.64 7.32
N THR A 74 -4.49 13.17 8.50
CA THR A 74 -4.28 14.06 9.67
C THR A 74 -3.08 15.00 9.52
N TYR A 75 -2.19 14.75 8.55
CA TYR A 75 -0.96 15.50 8.31
C TYR A 75 -0.95 16.18 6.93
N GLU A 76 -2.11 16.64 6.46
CA GLU A 76 -2.23 17.38 5.21
C GLU A 76 -1.42 18.69 5.25
N ASP A 77 -0.46 18.82 4.34
CA ASP A 77 0.27 20.07 4.07
C ASP A 77 -0.12 20.53 2.66
N VAL A 78 -0.59 21.79 2.56
CA VAL A 78 -1.02 22.42 1.29
C VAL A 78 0.07 22.33 0.21
N LEU A 79 1.35 22.34 0.61
CA LEU A 79 2.47 22.25 -0.32
C LEU A 79 2.73 20.82 -0.84
N LEU A 80 2.32 19.78 -0.11
CA LEU A 80 2.38 18.40 -0.59
C LEU A 80 1.13 18.01 -1.38
N GLY A 81 -0.01 18.61 -1.10
CA GLY A 81 -1.29 18.16 -1.66
C GLY A 81 -1.63 16.74 -1.18
N ASP A 82 -2.24 15.94 -2.05
CA ASP A 82 -2.66 14.58 -1.71
C ASP A 82 -1.45 13.65 -1.46
N VAL A 83 -1.33 13.20 -0.22
CA VAL A 83 -0.31 12.25 0.27
C VAL A 83 -0.88 10.87 0.56
N GLN A 84 -2.18 10.68 0.34
CA GLN A 84 -2.84 9.39 0.55
C GLN A 84 -2.40 8.38 -0.51
N VAL A 85 -2.53 7.11 -0.15
CA VAL A 85 -2.19 5.98 -1.00
C VAL A 85 -3.44 5.28 -1.52
N TYR A 86 -3.37 4.91 -2.79
CA TYR A 86 -4.44 4.34 -3.59
C TYR A 86 -3.87 3.20 -4.44
N PRO A 87 -4.38 1.95 -4.31
CA PRO A 87 -3.99 0.83 -5.17
C PRO A 87 -4.19 1.12 -6.65
N GLU A 88 -5.29 1.78 -7.02
CA GLU A 88 -5.67 2.17 -8.38
C GLU A 88 -4.76 3.26 -8.97
N LYS A 89 -4.03 4.00 -8.12
CA LYS A 89 -2.98 4.93 -8.58
C LYS A 89 -1.58 4.28 -8.57
N GLY A 90 -1.47 2.99 -8.24
CA GLY A 90 -0.20 2.26 -8.19
C GLY A 90 0.71 2.63 -7.02
N THR A 91 0.17 3.31 -5.99
CA THR A 91 0.92 3.73 -4.79
C THR A 91 0.89 2.71 -3.65
N VAL A 92 0.18 1.59 -3.87
CA VAL A 92 0.12 0.45 -2.96
C VAL A 92 0.62 -0.80 -3.68
N ALA A 93 1.52 -1.52 -3.02
CA ALA A 93 2.00 -2.83 -3.45
C ALA A 93 1.55 -3.94 -2.47
N PHE A 94 1.34 -5.13 -3.00
CA PHE A 94 0.95 -6.34 -2.29
C PHE A 94 2.13 -7.31 -2.32
N SER A 95 2.58 -7.80 -1.17
CA SER A 95 3.83 -8.58 -1.08
C SER A 95 3.79 -9.73 -0.09
N ALA A 96 4.61 -10.73 -0.38
CA ALA A 96 4.98 -11.79 0.55
C ALA A 96 6.51 -11.89 0.56
N GLY A 97 7.14 -11.10 1.43
CA GLY A 97 8.60 -11.00 1.49
C GLY A 97 9.31 -12.35 1.69
N LEU A 98 8.70 -13.26 2.46
CA LEU A 98 9.26 -14.61 2.69
C LEU A 98 9.36 -15.44 1.41
N HIS A 99 8.35 -15.32 0.54
CA HIS A 99 8.27 -16.08 -0.71
C HIS A 99 8.86 -15.32 -1.91
N GLY A 100 9.34 -14.08 -1.70
CA GLY A 100 10.07 -13.31 -2.70
C GLY A 100 9.20 -12.78 -3.85
N TRP A 101 7.88 -12.60 -3.63
CA TRP A 101 7.00 -12.02 -4.64
C TRP A 101 6.31 -10.75 -4.13
N ALA A 102 6.05 -9.84 -5.07
CA ALA A 102 5.25 -8.64 -4.86
C ALA A 102 4.60 -8.22 -6.18
N PHE A 103 3.45 -7.54 -6.10
CA PHE A 103 2.77 -6.97 -7.24
C PHE A 103 2.06 -5.67 -6.88
N THR A 104 1.78 -4.86 -7.88
CA THR A 104 0.84 -3.73 -7.81
C THR A 104 -0.31 -4.01 -8.78
N LEU A 105 -1.43 -3.27 -8.65
CA LEU A 105 -2.53 -3.42 -9.61
C LEU A 105 -2.11 -3.08 -11.04
N THR A 106 -1.17 -2.15 -11.22
CA THR A 106 -0.61 -1.81 -12.55
C THR A 106 0.03 -3.00 -13.26
N ASN A 107 0.61 -3.95 -12.51
CA ASN A 107 1.22 -5.14 -13.13
C ASN A 107 0.15 -6.00 -13.80
N PHE A 108 -0.98 -6.18 -13.12
CA PHE A 108 -2.12 -6.94 -13.65
C PHE A 108 -2.87 -6.16 -14.71
N ALA A 109 -3.07 -4.86 -14.55
CA ALA A 109 -3.70 -4.00 -15.55
C ALA A 109 -2.96 -4.08 -16.89
N LYS A 110 -1.63 -4.01 -16.90
CA LYS A 110 -0.79 -4.18 -18.10
C LYS A 110 -0.96 -5.55 -18.75
N MET A 111 -0.98 -6.60 -17.93
CA MET A 111 -1.12 -7.97 -18.41
C MET A 111 -2.50 -8.21 -19.04
N TYR A 112 -3.57 -7.69 -18.43
CA TYR A 112 -4.93 -7.86 -18.94
C TYR A 112 -5.26 -6.91 -20.09
N ALA A 113 -4.71 -5.70 -20.10
CA ALA A 113 -4.83 -4.75 -21.21
C ALA A 113 -4.35 -5.37 -22.54
N SER A 114 -3.19 -6.04 -22.53
CA SER A 114 -2.67 -6.71 -23.73
C SER A 114 -3.51 -7.92 -24.15
N ASN A 115 -4.01 -8.70 -23.19
CA ASN A 115 -4.81 -9.90 -23.46
C ASN A 115 -6.21 -9.59 -23.98
N PHE A 116 -6.85 -8.52 -23.48
CA PHE A 116 -8.21 -8.15 -23.85
C PHE A 116 -8.28 -7.02 -24.89
N GLY A 117 -7.16 -6.40 -25.26
CA GLY A 117 -7.13 -5.27 -26.20
C GLY A 117 -7.82 -4.02 -25.66
N VAL A 118 -7.80 -3.84 -24.34
CA VAL A 118 -8.42 -2.71 -23.63
C VAL A 118 -7.31 -1.81 -23.07
N ASP A 119 -7.57 -0.52 -22.98
CA ASP A 119 -6.63 0.44 -22.40
C ASP A 119 -6.30 0.14 -20.93
N GLU A 120 -5.02 0.27 -20.54
CA GLU A 120 -4.53 0.01 -19.18
C GLU A 120 -5.29 0.84 -18.14
N ALA A 121 -5.61 2.10 -18.44
CA ALA A 121 -6.30 2.98 -17.50
C ALA A 121 -7.74 2.54 -17.21
N LYS A 122 -8.34 1.70 -18.06
CA LYS A 122 -9.67 1.11 -17.82
C LYS A 122 -9.61 -0.21 -17.02
N MET A 123 -8.42 -0.78 -16.87
CA MET A 123 -8.16 -2.01 -16.13
C MET A 123 -7.68 -1.75 -14.70
N MET A 124 -7.41 -0.48 -14.37
CA MET A 124 -7.15 0.03 -13.02
C MET A 124 -8.45 0.41 -12.34
#